data_AF-A0A448ZT16-F1
#
_entry.id   AF-A0A448ZT16-F1
#
_cell.length_a   1.000
_cell.length_b   1.000
_cell.length_c   1.000
_cell.angle_alpha   90.00
_cell.angle_beta   90.00
_cell.angle_gamma   90.00
#
_symmetry.space_group_name_H-M   'P 1'
#
loop_
_entity.id
_entity.type
_entity.pdbx_description
1 polymer ?
#
loop_
_entity_poly.entity_id
_entity_poly.type
_entity_poly.pdbx_seq_one_letter_code
_entity_poly.pdbx_strand_id
1 'polypeptide(L)'
;MSVATTQNSLLSLPGKKGVPHIYHDYSNVPDTIGVVRKKTGGVTQPFPEKLHLMLDNDDDPSIVSWLPHGRAFLVRKPAEFTAQIMPK
;
A
#
# COMPACT_ATOMS: atom_id res chain seq x y z
N MET A 1 15.97 -21.95 -61.01
CA MET A 1 16.95 -21.79 -59.91
C MET A 1 16.63 -20.50 -59.18
N SER A 2 16.69 -20.54 -57.85
CA SER A 2 16.70 -19.41 -56.90
C SER A 2 15.44 -18.57 -56.72
N VAL A 3 14.95 -18.26 -55.51
CA VAL A 3 15.14 -18.74 -54.12
C VAL A 3 13.91 -18.19 -53.36
N ALA A 4 13.29 -18.98 -52.49
CA ALA A 4 12.25 -18.48 -51.60
C ALA A 4 12.89 -17.71 -50.44
N THR A 5 12.60 -16.41 -50.32
CA THR A 5 13.01 -15.61 -49.16
C THR A 5 11.88 -15.54 -48.15
N THR A 6 12.05 -16.27 -47.05
CA THR A 6 11.25 -16.24 -45.84
C THR A 6 11.37 -14.88 -45.14
N GLN A 7 10.24 -14.20 -44.92
CA GLN A 7 10.15 -13.14 -43.92
C GLN A 7 9.42 -13.69 -42.68
N ASN A 8 10.19 -14.03 -41.64
CA ASN A 8 9.64 -14.35 -40.33
C ASN A 8 9.13 -13.05 -39.69
N SER A 9 7.83 -12.82 -39.70
CA SER A 9 7.19 -11.82 -38.84
C SER A 9 7.11 -12.36 -37.42
N LEU A 10 8.04 -11.92 -36.56
CA LEU A 10 7.91 -12.10 -35.12
C LEU A 10 6.71 -11.25 -34.64
N LEU A 11 5.61 -11.92 -34.34
CA LEU A 11 4.48 -11.35 -33.62
C LEU A 11 4.96 -10.94 -32.23
N SER A 12 5.29 -9.65 -32.06
CA SER A 12 5.44 -9.03 -30.75
C SER A 12 4.09 -9.11 -30.04
N LEU A 13 3.98 -10.04 -29.08
CA LEU A 13 2.84 -10.10 -28.17
C LEU A 13 2.65 -8.73 -27.51
N PRO A 14 1.42 -8.24 -27.33
CA PRO A 14 1.18 -6.98 -26.62
C PRO A 14 1.58 -7.17 -25.15
N GLY A 15 2.81 -6.76 -24.83
CA GLY A 15 3.26 -6.62 -23.45
C GLY A 15 2.29 -5.67 -22.75
N LYS A 16 1.67 -6.13 -21.65
CA LYS A 16 0.82 -5.27 -20.82
C LYS A 16 1.65 -4.05 -20.44
N LYS A 17 1.30 -2.88 -20.98
CA LYS A 17 1.95 -1.62 -20.60
C LYS A 17 1.71 -1.44 -19.11
N GLY A 18 2.75 -1.61 -18.30
CA GLY A 18 2.68 -1.39 -16.87
C GLY A 18 2.17 0.02 -16.61
N VAL A 19 1.27 0.18 -15.64
CA VAL A 19 0.89 1.51 -15.19
C VAL A 19 2.17 2.17 -14.66
N PRO A 20 2.56 3.37 -15.12
CA PRO A 20 3.73 4.04 -14.58
C PRO A 20 3.50 4.27 -13.08
N HIS A 21 4.24 3.55 -12.25
CA HIS A 21 4.20 3.69 -10.79
C HIS A 21 4.99 4.94 -10.39
N ILE A 22 4.42 6.11 -10.67
CA ILE A 22 4.95 7.38 -10.20
C ILE A 22 4.51 7.54 -8.75
N TYR A 23 5.47 7.57 -7.82
CA TYR A 23 5.18 7.88 -6.42
C TYR A 23 4.69 9.31 -6.31
N HIS A 24 3.44 9.50 -5.91
CA HIS A 24 2.86 10.80 -5.62
C HIS A 24 3.03 11.06 -4.13
N ASP A 25 3.89 12.02 -3.78
CA ASP A 25 4.13 12.39 -2.39
C ASP A 25 3.06 13.38 -1.90
N TYR A 26 2.18 12.90 -1.02
CA TYR A 26 1.11 13.70 -0.42
C TYR A 26 1.49 14.26 0.96
N SER A 27 2.75 14.12 1.42
CA SER A 27 3.16 14.53 2.77
C SER A 27 3.00 16.02 3.08
N ASN A 28 3.05 16.88 2.05
CA ASN A 28 2.87 18.34 2.19
C ASN A 28 1.44 18.80 1.91
N VAL A 29 0.52 17.89 1.58
CA VAL A 29 -0.87 18.26 1.34
C VAL A 29 -1.53 18.45 2.70
N PRO A 30 -2.07 19.65 3.00
CA PRO A 30 -2.76 19.87 4.26
C PRO A 30 -3.96 18.96 4.36
N ASP A 31 -4.21 18.44 5.56
CA ASP A 31 -5.38 17.61 5.82
C ASP A 31 -6.66 18.34 5.41
N THR A 32 -7.58 17.60 4.81
CA THR A 32 -8.87 18.13 4.40
C THR A 32 -9.76 18.25 5.64
N ILE A 33 -9.62 19.37 6.35
CA ILE A 33 -10.39 19.67 7.55
C ILE A 33 -11.88 19.60 7.19
N GLY A 34 -12.63 18.70 7.84
CA GLY A 34 -14.08 18.58 7.68
C GLY A 34 -14.58 17.61 6.61
N VAL A 35 -13.71 16.82 5.95
CA VAL A 35 -14.18 15.74 5.08
C VAL A 35 -14.67 14.56 5.92
N VAL A 36 -15.99 14.48 6.11
CA VAL A 36 -16.64 13.29 6.67
C VAL A 36 -16.52 12.17 5.65
N ARG A 37 -15.61 11.21 5.89
CA ARG A 37 -15.53 10.00 5.07
C ARG A 37 -16.88 9.28 5.11
N LYS A 38 -17.45 9.02 3.93
CA LYS A 38 -18.66 8.19 3.83
C LYS A 38 -18.31 6.79 4.30
N LYS A 39 -18.96 6.34 5.38
CA LYS A 39 -18.83 4.96 5.87
C LYS A 39 -19.53 4.03 4.88
N THR A 40 -18.79 3.25 4.13
CA THR A 40 -19.36 2.21 3.26
C THR A 40 -19.56 0.93 4.07
N GLY A 41 -20.77 0.37 4.07
CA GLY A 41 -20.99 -1.02 4.50
C GLY A 41 -21.07 -1.30 6.00
N GLY A 42 -21.54 -0.37 6.83
CA GLY A 42 -21.82 -0.64 8.26
C GLY A 42 -20.59 -0.73 9.18
N VAL A 43 -19.39 -0.50 8.64
CA VAL A 43 -18.16 -0.43 9.43
C VAL A 43 -18.16 0.84 10.29
N THR A 44 -18.00 0.68 11.60
CA THR A 44 -18.01 1.79 12.58
C THR A 44 -16.75 2.65 12.48
N GLN A 45 -15.58 2.02 12.31
CA GLN A 45 -14.27 2.65 12.15
C GLN A 45 -13.53 2.01 10.96
N PRO A 46 -13.14 2.79 9.93
CA PRO A 46 -12.45 2.25 8.77
C PRO A 46 -11.03 1.80 9.13
N PHE A 47 -10.55 0.76 8.44
CA PHE A 47 -9.23 0.18 8.70
C PHE A 47 -8.07 1.19 8.73
N PRO A 48 -7.94 2.14 7.79
CA PRO A 48 -6.83 3.10 7.81
C PRO A 48 -6.78 3.95 9.08
N GLU A 49 -7.95 4.33 9.61
CA GLU A 49 -8.06 5.13 10.83
C GLU A 49 -7.73 4.28 12.07
N LYS A 50 -8.24 3.04 12.12
CA LYS A 50 -7.89 2.10 13.20
C LYS A 50 -6.39 1.81 13.22
N LEU A 51 -5.79 1.60 12.05
CA LEU A 51 -4.35 1.34 11.91
C LEU A 51 -3.53 2.54 12.39
N HIS A 52 -3.89 3.76 11.97
CA HIS A 52 -3.18 4.98 12.38
C HIS A 52 -3.20 5.16 13.89
N LEU A 53 -4.38 5.06 14.52
CA LEU A 53 -4.49 5.20 15.97
C LEU A 53 -3.74 4.10 16.73
N MET A 54 -3.76 2.86 16.23
CA MET A 54 -3.02 1.75 16.84
C MET A 54 -1.51 1.99 16.79
N LEU A 55 -1.00 2.60 15.72
CA LEU A 55 0.42 2.96 15.61
C LEU A 55 0.80 4.18 16.46
N ASP A 56 -0.11 5.16 16.62
CA ASP A 56 0.15 6.37 17.43
C ASP A 56 0.12 6.12 18.94
N ASN A 57 -0.69 5.17 19.38
CA ASN A 57 -0.77 4.80 20.80
C ASN A 57 0.45 3.98 21.27
N ASP A 58 1.34 3.59 20.35
CA ASP A 58 2.63 2.92 20.60
C ASP A 58 2.51 1.75 21.60
N ASP A 59 1.48 0.90 21.40
CA ASP A 59 1.12 -0.22 22.29
C ASP A 59 2.32 -1.09 22.67
N ASP A 60 3.18 -1.40 21.68
CA ASP A 60 4.47 -2.05 21.88
C ASP A 60 5.41 -1.75 20.68
N PRO A 61 6.30 -0.74 20.79
CA PRO A 61 7.21 -0.37 19.71
C PRO A 61 8.20 -1.48 19.34
N SER A 62 8.39 -2.49 20.20
CA SER A 62 9.24 -3.65 19.91
C SER A 62 8.60 -4.61 18.89
N ILE A 63 7.27 -4.61 18.78
CA ILE A 63 6.51 -5.46 17.85
C ILE A 63 6.23 -4.69 16.56
N VAL A 64 5.67 -3.49 16.67
CA VAL A 64 5.33 -2.62 15.54
C VAL A 64 5.56 -1.17 15.93
N SER A 65 6.19 -0.38 15.05
CA SER A 65 6.36 1.06 15.29
C SER A 65 6.37 1.85 13.99
N TRP A 66 6.09 3.15 14.09
CA TRP A 66 6.45 4.09 13.05
C TRP A 66 7.97 4.09 12.79
N LEU A 67 8.36 4.37 11.55
CA LEU A 67 9.72 4.76 11.21
C LEU A 67 9.93 6.25 11.52
N PRO A 68 11.18 6.72 11.75
CA PRO A 68 11.45 8.10 12.17
C PRO A 68 10.88 9.19 11.25
N HIS A 69 10.65 8.89 9.97
CA HIS A 69 10.08 9.83 9.01
C HIS A 69 8.54 9.84 8.98
N GLY A 70 7.85 8.96 9.72
CA GLY A 70 6.38 8.98 9.88
C GLY A 70 5.55 8.61 8.64
N ARG A 71 6.17 8.04 7.59
CA ARG A 71 5.47 7.68 6.32
C ARG A 71 5.29 6.18 6.11
N ALA A 72 5.91 5.39 6.98
CA ALA A 72 5.87 3.94 6.95
C ALA A 72 6.09 3.43 8.37
N PHE A 73 5.59 2.23 8.62
CA PHE A 73 5.76 1.51 9.87
C PHE A 73 6.45 0.18 9.59
N LEU A 74 7.08 -0.37 10.62
CA LEU A 74 7.76 -1.65 10.54
C LEU A 74 7.14 -2.61 11.55
N VAL A 75 6.71 -3.78 11.07
CA VAL A 75 6.34 -4.91 11.92
C VAL A 75 7.59 -5.78 12.10
N ARG A 76 8.21 -5.71 13.28
CA ARG A 76 9.43 -6.47 13.61
C ARG A 76 9.13 -7.92 13.94
N LYS A 77 7.97 -8.18 14.55
CA LYS A 77 7.56 -9.51 15.02
C LYS A 77 6.17 -9.87 14.51
N PRO A 78 6.05 -10.39 13.27
CA PRO A 78 4.75 -10.63 12.64
C PRO A 78 3.83 -11.57 13.43
N ALA A 79 4.38 -12.61 14.06
CA ALA A 79 3.59 -13.56 14.86
C ALA A 79 3.02 -12.93 16.14
N GLU A 80 3.80 -12.08 16.82
CA GLU A 80 3.33 -11.37 18.02
C GLU A 80 2.33 -10.28 17.63
N PHE A 81 2.56 -9.60 16.51
CA PHE A 81 1.63 -8.61 15.96
C PHE A 81 0.23 -9.19 15.70
N THR A 82 0.16 -10.35 15.03
CA THR A 82 -1.13 -11.00 14.73
C THR A 82 -1.81 -11.55 15.98
N ALA A 83 -1.05 -12.07 16.95
CA ALA A 83 -1.60 -12.66 18.17
C ALA A 83 -2.02 -11.64 19.23
N GLN A 84 -1.31 -10.50 19.33
CA GLN A 84 -1.45 -9.58 20.47
C GLN A 84 -2.00 -8.20 20.07
N ILE A 85 -1.72 -7.72 18.86
CA ILE A 85 -2.09 -6.36 18.43
C ILE A 85 -3.36 -6.37 17.57
N MET A 86 -3.43 -7.22 16.54
CA MET A 86 -4.60 -7.30 15.65
C MET A 86 -5.97 -7.61 16.30
N PRO A 87 -6.08 -8.44 17.37
CA PRO A 87 -7.38 -8.75 17.96
C PRO A 87 -7.95 -7.63 18.85
N LYS A 88 -7.18 -6.59 19.14
CA LYS A 88 -7.65 -5.38 19.82
C LYS A 88 -8.38 -4.48 18.82
#